data_AF-A0A1Y2GPS7-F1
#
_entry.id   AF-A0A1Y2GPS7-F1
#
_cell.length_a   1.000
_cell.length_b   1.000
_cell.length_c   1.000
_cell.angle_alpha   90.00
_cell.angle_beta   90.00
_cell.angle_gamma   90.00
#
_symmetry.space_group_name_H-M   'P 1'
#
loop_
_entity.id
_entity.type
_entity.pdbx_description
1 polymer ?
#
loop_
_entity_poly.entity_id
_entity_poly.type
_entity_poly.pdbx_seq_one_letter_code
_entity_poly.pdbx_strand_id
1 'polypeptide(L)'
;RQSSSSTSAISYKRSHPHKRHPALTSDYLHPAPPSAEEAVSNILYNTPPIGHRVTKQRHIFNCLVQNEPGVLSRVSGILAGRGFNIDSLVVAKTEVADLSRMTIVLRGESGTIEQARRQLEDLVPVWAVLDYTGFKVIQRELLLIKVSILGPEHVRAQMNSRSPNWQLVQEEAEEEMTPSNALRQTHAHLKSLTELTKLFQGKVVDVSGDCIVIELSAKPDRVDSFIKLVKPFGILEAARSGMMAMPRSPIYDRHDNEMEEPQDEGSGVDASLLPPG
;
A
#
# COMPACT_ATOMS: atom_id res chain seq x y z
N ARG A 1 37.20 -58.95 -2.91
CA ARG A 1 37.88 -57.81 -3.57
C ARG A 1 37.53 -57.86 -5.06
N GLN A 2 36.60 -57.05 -5.53
CA GLN A 2 36.33 -56.86 -6.95
C GLN A 2 36.47 -55.37 -7.25
N SER A 3 37.43 -55.04 -8.10
CA SER A 3 37.80 -53.68 -8.50
C SER A 3 36.75 -53.13 -9.47
N SER A 4 35.98 -52.14 -9.01
CA SER A 4 35.07 -51.37 -9.87
C SER A 4 35.90 -50.54 -10.86
N SER A 5 36.04 -51.04 -12.08
CA SER A 5 36.76 -50.40 -13.16
C SER A 5 36.12 -49.04 -13.51
N SER A 6 36.86 -47.95 -13.36
CA SER A 6 36.45 -46.57 -13.67
C SER A 6 36.00 -46.35 -15.14
N THR A 7 36.18 -47.34 -16.00
CA THR A 7 35.78 -47.33 -17.40
C THR A 7 34.32 -47.74 -17.66
N SER A 8 33.63 -48.37 -16.69
CA SER A 8 32.24 -48.81 -16.87
C SER A 8 31.23 -47.65 -16.93
N ALA A 9 31.49 -46.55 -16.21
CA ALA A 9 30.65 -45.36 -16.26
C ALA A 9 30.80 -44.58 -17.59
N ILE A 10 32.00 -44.60 -18.19
CA ILE A 10 32.27 -43.95 -19.48
C ILE A 10 31.68 -44.74 -20.64
N SER A 11 31.73 -46.08 -20.60
CA SER A 11 31.08 -46.91 -21.61
C SER A 11 29.55 -46.80 -21.53
N TYR A 12 28.98 -46.68 -20.32
CA TYR A 12 27.54 -46.42 -20.13
C TYR A 12 27.11 -45.07 -20.70
N LYS A 13 27.86 -43.98 -20.46
CA LYS A 13 27.59 -42.65 -21.05
C LYS A 13 27.78 -42.57 -22.56
N ARG A 14 28.63 -43.44 -23.14
CA ARG A 14 28.81 -43.53 -24.60
C ARG A 14 27.72 -44.36 -25.27
N SER A 15 27.21 -45.39 -24.61
CA SER A 15 26.14 -46.25 -25.15
C SER A 15 24.75 -45.68 -24.93
N HIS A 16 24.57 -44.81 -23.93
CA HIS A 16 23.34 -44.07 -23.67
C HIS A 16 23.58 -42.60 -24.00
N PRO A 17 23.38 -42.15 -25.25
CA PRO A 17 23.35 -40.73 -25.52
C PRO A 17 22.32 -40.12 -24.58
N HIS A 18 22.70 -39.06 -23.85
CA HIS A 18 21.75 -38.25 -23.10
C HIS A 18 20.55 -38.02 -24.03
N LYS A 19 19.35 -38.45 -23.62
CA LYS A 19 18.12 -38.02 -24.27
C LYS A 19 18.26 -36.51 -24.36
N ARG A 20 18.52 -35.99 -25.57
CA ARG A 20 18.49 -34.55 -25.79
C ARG A 20 17.12 -34.18 -25.28
N HIS A 21 17.06 -33.34 -24.25
CA HIS A 21 15.81 -32.68 -23.92
C HIS A 21 15.29 -32.15 -25.25
N PRO A 22 14.00 -32.39 -25.58
CA PRO A 22 13.44 -31.89 -26.82
C PRO A 22 13.87 -30.44 -26.92
N ALA A 23 14.49 -30.06 -28.05
CA ALA A 23 14.82 -28.66 -28.28
C ALA A 23 13.53 -27.89 -28.01
N LEU A 24 13.58 -26.89 -27.13
CA LEU A 24 12.44 -26.02 -26.87
C LEU A 24 11.94 -25.60 -28.24
N THR A 25 10.74 -26.06 -28.61
CA THR A 25 10.22 -25.82 -29.96
C THR A 25 10.12 -24.32 -30.18
N SER A 26 10.28 -23.87 -31.43
CA SER A 26 10.21 -22.46 -31.81
C SER A 26 8.90 -21.78 -31.36
N ASP A 27 7.88 -22.56 -31.00
CA ASP A 27 6.58 -22.12 -30.50
C ASP A 27 6.67 -21.33 -29.17
N TYR A 28 7.77 -21.47 -28.40
CA TYR A 28 7.98 -20.69 -27.17
C TYR A 28 8.67 -19.34 -27.42
N LEU A 29 9.35 -19.16 -28.55
CA LEU A 29 9.96 -17.87 -28.92
C LEU A 29 8.91 -16.88 -29.45
N HIS A 30 7.77 -17.40 -29.93
CA HIS A 30 6.62 -16.65 -30.37
C HIS A 30 5.33 -17.34 -29.87
N PRO A 31 4.87 -17.04 -28.64
CA PRO A 31 3.58 -17.55 -28.20
C PRO A 31 2.51 -17.12 -29.22
N ALA A 32 1.74 -18.08 -29.71
CA ALA A 32 0.63 -17.79 -30.60
C ALA A 32 -0.32 -16.78 -29.91
N PRO A 33 -0.86 -15.79 -30.65
CA PRO A 33 -1.84 -14.89 -30.06
C PRO A 33 -3.01 -15.71 -29.52
N PRO A 34 -3.45 -15.47 -28.27
CA PRO A 34 -4.53 -16.25 -27.68
C PRO A 34 -5.78 -16.12 -28.54
N SER A 35 -6.58 -17.19 -28.60
CA SER A 35 -7.89 -17.12 -29.25
C SER A 35 -8.78 -16.11 -28.51
N ALA A 36 -9.82 -15.59 -29.17
CA ALA A 36 -10.76 -14.67 -28.53
C ALA A 36 -11.39 -15.30 -27.27
N GLU A 37 -11.66 -16.61 -27.29
CA GLU A 37 -12.22 -17.36 -26.16
C GLU A 37 -11.24 -17.47 -24.99
N GLU A 38 -9.97 -17.79 -25.28
CA GLU A 38 -8.89 -17.83 -24.27
C GLU A 38 -8.65 -16.45 -23.66
N ALA A 39 -8.64 -15.40 -24.48
CA ALA A 39 -8.49 -14.02 -24.02
C ALA A 39 -9.64 -13.61 -23.09
N VAL A 40 -10.89 -13.89 -23.47
CA VAL A 40 -12.06 -13.60 -22.63
C VAL A 40 -12.01 -14.39 -21.33
N SER A 41 -11.66 -15.69 -21.37
CA SER A 41 -11.49 -16.52 -20.17
C SER A 41 -10.42 -15.97 -19.23
N ASN A 42 -9.27 -15.56 -19.78
CA ASN A 42 -8.17 -14.95 -19.03
C ASN A 42 -8.59 -13.63 -18.37
N ILE A 43 -9.38 -12.80 -19.05
CA ILE A 43 -9.91 -11.54 -18.49
C ILE A 43 -10.87 -11.85 -17.35
N LEU A 44 -11.84 -12.74 -17.55
CA LEU A 44 -12.83 -13.09 -16.52
C LEU A 44 -12.17 -13.74 -15.29
N TYR A 45 -11.15 -14.57 -15.49
CA TYR A 45 -10.44 -15.22 -14.40
C TYR A 45 -9.60 -14.26 -13.56
N ASN A 46 -8.94 -13.28 -14.20
CA ASN A 46 -8.09 -12.30 -13.50
C ASN A 46 -8.87 -11.06 -13.02
N THR A 47 -10.11 -10.87 -13.46
CA THR A 47 -10.97 -9.78 -12.96
C THR A 47 -11.38 -10.12 -11.53
N PRO A 48 -10.94 -9.35 -10.51
CA PRO A 48 -11.31 -9.64 -9.14
C PRO A 48 -12.84 -9.55 -9.00
N PRO A 49 -13.49 -10.52 -8.31
CA PRO A 49 -14.93 -10.47 -8.11
C PRO A 49 -15.31 -9.19 -7.35
N ILE A 50 -16.50 -8.64 -7.65
CA ILE A 50 -17.09 -7.55 -6.86
C ILE A 50 -17.45 -8.12 -5.49
N GLY A 51 -16.46 -8.17 -4.60
CA GLY A 51 -16.68 -8.55 -3.22
C GLY A 51 -17.63 -7.54 -2.60
N HIS A 52 -18.79 -7.99 -2.15
CA HIS A 52 -19.63 -7.29 -1.17
C HIS A 52 -18.86 -7.19 0.14
N ARG A 53 -17.75 -6.46 0.17
CA ARG A 53 -17.17 -6.01 1.42
C ARG A 53 -18.04 -4.86 1.86
N VAL A 54 -18.87 -5.10 2.89
CA VAL A 54 -19.48 -4.04 3.69
C VAL A 54 -18.33 -3.31 4.38
N THR A 55 -17.64 -2.45 3.64
CA THR A 55 -16.58 -1.63 4.18
C THR A 55 -17.28 -0.49 4.91
N LYS A 56 -17.21 -0.49 6.24
CA LYS A 56 -17.55 0.71 7.03
C LYS A 56 -16.89 1.91 6.36
N GLN A 57 -17.67 2.94 6.07
CA GLN A 57 -17.21 4.09 5.30
C GLN A 57 -16.05 4.75 6.06
N ARG A 58 -15.02 5.13 5.31
CA ARG A 58 -13.85 5.81 5.86
C ARG A 58 -14.14 7.30 5.85
N HIS A 59 -14.09 7.91 7.01
CA HIS A 59 -14.33 9.34 7.20
C HIS A 59 -13.04 10.06 7.56
N ILE A 60 -12.87 11.27 7.03
CA ILE A 60 -11.65 12.06 7.19
C ILE A 60 -12.04 13.41 7.78
N PHE A 61 -11.65 13.63 9.01
CA PHE A 61 -11.87 14.90 9.71
C PHE A 61 -10.61 15.73 9.77
N ASN A 62 -10.79 17.03 9.58
CA ASN A 62 -9.76 18.03 9.81
C ASN A 62 -10.20 18.93 10.96
N CYS A 63 -9.52 18.82 12.10
CA CYS A 63 -9.81 19.64 13.27
C CYS A 63 -8.77 20.75 13.37
N LEU A 64 -9.23 21.99 13.46
CA LEU A 64 -8.40 23.15 13.77
C LEU A 64 -8.42 23.33 15.28
N VAL A 65 -7.27 23.20 15.92
CA VAL A 65 -7.17 23.16 17.38
C VAL A 65 -6.12 24.14 17.86
N GLN A 66 -6.39 24.77 19.00
CA GLN A 66 -5.42 25.60 19.68
C GLN A 66 -4.27 24.72 20.20
N ASN A 67 -3.03 25.14 19.98
CA ASN A 67 -1.84 24.41 20.39
C ASN A 67 -1.52 24.67 21.86
N GLU A 68 -2.30 24.09 22.75
CA GLU A 68 -2.08 24.13 24.20
C GLU A 68 -1.64 22.75 24.74
N PRO A 69 -0.88 22.70 25.85
CA PRO A 69 -0.54 21.44 26.51
C PRO A 69 -1.79 20.61 26.85
N GLY A 70 -1.79 19.34 26.49
CA GLY A 70 -2.87 18.40 26.81
C GLY A 70 -4.02 18.32 25.80
N VAL A 71 -4.04 19.18 24.76
CA VAL A 71 -5.10 19.15 23.71
C VAL A 71 -5.13 17.82 22.97
N LEU A 72 -3.97 17.28 22.58
CA LEU A 72 -3.89 15.97 21.94
C LEU A 72 -4.49 14.86 22.80
N SER A 73 -4.16 14.83 24.10
CA SER A 73 -4.68 13.82 25.04
C SER A 73 -6.19 13.92 25.22
N ARG A 74 -6.74 15.15 25.17
CA ARG A 74 -8.19 15.37 25.28
C ARG A 74 -8.92 14.87 24.04
N VAL A 75 -8.42 15.20 22.85
CA VAL A 75 -8.98 14.76 21.56
C VAL A 75 -8.91 13.25 21.43
N SER A 76 -7.73 12.65 21.65
CA SER A 76 -7.57 11.20 21.58
C SER A 76 -8.37 10.49 22.67
N GLY A 77 -8.47 11.07 23.87
CA GLY A 77 -9.23 10.52 24.99
C GLY A 77 -10.74 10.47 24.75
N ILE A 78 -11.32 11.50 24.11
CA ILE A 78 -12.75 11.48 23.72
C ILE A 78 -13.03 10.42 22.68
N LEU A 79 -12.12 10.28 21.71
CA LEU A 79 -12.28 9.29 20.65
C LEU A 79 -12.14 7.86 21.19
N ALA A 80 -11.13 7.62 22.04
CA ALA A 80 -10.90 6.32 22.65
C ALA A 80 -11.96 5.96 23.71
N GLY A 81 -12.38 6.91 24.55
CA GLY A 81 -13.32 6.69 25.64
C GLY A 81 -14.72 6.27 25.19
N ARG A 82 -15.06 6.53 23.92
CA ARG A 82 -16.33 6.10 23.30
C ARG A 82 -16.17 4.92 22.33
N GLY A 83 -14.96 4.38 22.21
CA GLY A 83 -14.69 3.21 21.38
C GLY A 83 -14.74 3.47 19.88
N PHE A 84 -14.46 4.69 19.42
CA PHE A 84 -14.35 4.96 17.98
C PHE A 84 -13.07 4.30 17.43
N ASN A 85 -13.19 3.63 16.29
CA ASN A 85 -12.04 3.00 15.64
C ASN A 85 -11.24 4.05 14.85
N ILE A 86 -10.12 4.48 15.43
CA ILE A 86 -9.21 5.46 14.84
C ILE A 86 -8.20 4.72 13.95
N ASP A 87 -8.29 4.94 12.64
CA ASP A 87 -7.33 4.43 11.67
C ASP A 87 -6.00 5.19 11.76
N SER A 88 -6.08 6.50 11.91
CA SER A 88 -4.93 7.41 11.91
C SER A 88 -5.31 8.72 12.58
N LEU A 89 -4.41 9.26 13.41
CA LEU A 89 -4.50 10.60 13.97
C LEU A 89 -3.14 11.27 13.81
N VAL A 90 -3.10 12.36 13.07
CA VAL A 90 -1.87 13.12 12.80
C VAL A 90 -2.07 14.56 13.23
N VAL A 91 -1.10 15.11 13.96
CA VAL A 91 -1.06 16.52 14.36
C VAL A 91 0.01 17.22 13.55
N ALA A 92 -0.37 18.26 12.82
CA ALA A 92 0.54 19.12 12.08
C ALA A 92 0.47 20.53 12.65
N LYS A 93 1.64 21.16 12.85
CA LYS A 93 1.72 22.59 13.14
C LYS A 93 1.32 23.37 11.88
N THR A 94 0.66 24.50 12.08
CA THR A 94 0.38 25.44 10.99
C THR A 94 1.35 26.62 11.05
N GLU A 95 1.39 27.45 10.01
CA GLU A 95 2.19 28.69 10.00
C GLU A 95 1.70 29.72 11.03
N VAL A 96 0.45 29.58 11.49
CA VAL A 96 -0.14 30.45 12.50
C VAL A 96 0.28 29.96 13.89
N ALA A 97 0.86 30.86 14.69
CA ALA A 97 1.21 30.58 16.07
C ALA A 97 -0.02 30.09 16.85
N ASP A 98 0.20 29.15 17.77
CA ASP A 98 -0.82 28.53 18.60
C ASP A 98 -1.98 27.86 17.86
N LEU A 99 -1.85 27.59 16.56
CA LEU A 99 -2.82 26.85 15.76
C LEU A 99 -2.20 25.57 15.21
N SER A 100 -2.85 24.45 15.52
CA SER A 100 -2.52 23.13 14.99
C SER A 100 -3.67 22.56 14.17
N ARG A 101 -3.31 21.73 13.21
CA ARG A 101 -4.24 20.99 12.35
C ARG A 101 -4.15 19.51 12.69
N MET A 102 -5.24 18.92 13.13
CA MET A 102 -5.33 17.48 13.39
C MET A 102 -6.11 16.81 12.25
N THR A 103 -5.49 15.86 11.58
CA THR A 103 -6.17 14.99 10.61
C THR A 103 -6.51 13.68 11.29
N ILE A 104 -7.80 13.36 11.36
CA ILE A 104 -8.33 12.18 12.04
C ILE A 104 -9.06 11.33 11.02
N VAL A 105 -8.74 10.04 10.98
CA VAL A 105 -9.38 9.06 10.10
C VAL A 105 -10.12 8.07 10.95
N LEU A 106 -11.41 7.95 10.70
CA LEU A 106 -12.31 7.05 11.43
C LEU A 106 -12.99 6.08 10.46
N ARG A 107 -13.31 4.88 10.95
CA ARG A 107 -14.17 3.91 10.24
C ARG A 107 -15.44 3.68 11.04
N GLY A 108 -16.60 3.93 10.44
CA GLY A 108 -17.87 3.79 11.13
C GLY A 108 -19.07 3.98 10.23
N GLU A 109 -20.25 3.97 10.85
CA GLU A 109 -21.51 4.37 10.23
C GLU A 109 -21.70 5.89 10.39
N SER A 110 -22.37 6.53 9.43
CA SER A 110 -22.51 7.98 9.39
C SER A 110 -23.10 8.59 10.66
N GLY A 111 -24.04 7.90 11.34
CA GLY A 111 -24.63 8.38 12.60
C GLY A 111 -23.62 8.46 13.75
N THR A 112 -22.82 7.41 13.94
CA THR A 112 -21.76 7.35 14.95
C THR A 112 -20.65 8.37 14.65
N ILE A 113 -20.35 8.59 13.37
CA ILE A 113 -19.32 9.51 12.90
C ILE A 113 -19.75 10.97 13.10
N GLU A 114 -21.00 11.30 12.79
CA GLU A 114 -21.56 12.62 13.05
C GLU A 114 -21.58 12.93 14.56
N GLN A 115 -21.86 11.92 15.39
CA GLN A 115 -21.72 12.07 16.83
C GLN A 115 -20.26 12.36 17.24
N ALA A 116 -19.27 11.68 16.65
CA ALA A 116 -17.86 11.96 16.91
C ALA A 116 -17.49 13.40 16.49
N ARG A 117 -17.97 13.87 15.34
CA ARG A 117 -17.75 15.23 14.85
C ARG A 117 -18.27 16.27 15.84
N ARG A 118 -19.52 16.13 16.29
CA ARG A 118 -20.15 17.04 17.28
C ARG A 118 -19.39 17.10 18.60
N GLN A 119 -18.87 15.96 19.06
CA GLN A 119 -18.11 15.91 20.32
C GLN A 119 -16.73 16.54 20.23
N LEU A 120 -16.09 16.44 19.06
CA LEU A 120 -14.83 17.14 18.81
C LEU A 120 -15.06 18.65 18.69
N GLU A 121 -16.19 19.07 18.14
CA GLU A 121 -16.56 20.49 18.00
C GLU A 121 -16.98 21.13 19.33
N ASP A 122 -17.55 20.37 20.28
CA ASP A 122 -17.91 20.83 21.63
C ASP A 122 -16.69 21.12 22.54
N LEU A 123 -15.49 20.74 22.11
CA LEU A 123 -14.27 20.99 22.85
C LEU A 123 -13.85 22.46 22.78
N VAL A 124 -13.73 23.10 23.95
CA VAL A 124 -13.21 24.48 24.09
C VAL A 124 -11.93 24.77 23.26
N PRO A 125 -10.88 23.92 23.23
CA PRO A 125 -9.67 24.21 22.44
C PRO A 125 -9.81 23.95 20.94
N VAL A 126 -10.97 23.49 20.45
CA VAL A 126 -11.21 23.20 19.04
C VAL A 126 -11.96 24.37 18.41
N TRP A 127 -11.39 24.95 17.37
CA TRP A 127 -11.98 26.06 16.64
C TRP A 127 -13.04 25.59 15.65
N ALA A 128 -12.76 24.50 14.94
CA ALA A 128 -13.66 23.94 13.95
C ALA A 128 -13.28 22.49 13.62
N VAL A 129 -14.30 21.70 13.24
CA VAL A 129 -14.13 20.33 12.72
C VAL A 129 -14.74 20.27 11.34
N LEU A 130 -13.89 20.10 10.32
CA LEU A 130 -14.30 19.97 8.92
C LEU A 130 -14.38 18.49 8.54
N ASP A 131 -15.45 18.11 7.86
CA ASP A 131 -15.58 16.78 7.25
C ASP A 131 -15.17 16.80 5.78
N TYR A 132 -14.19 15.99 5.42
CA TYR A 132 -13.73 15.79 4.05
C TYR A 132 -14.29 14.53 3.38
N THR A 133 -15.24 13.84 4.02
CA THR A 133 -15.93 12.67 3.47
C THR A 133 -16.83 13.09 2.30
N GLY A 134 -16.27 13.12 1.09
CA GLY A 134 -16.98 13.49 -0.14
C GLY A 134 -16.27 14.54 -1.00
N PHE A 135 -15.31 15.27 -0.42
CA PHE A 135 -14.53 16.25 -1.16
C PHE A 135 -13.34 15.60 -1.88
N LYS A 136 -12.95 16.18 -3.02
CA LYS A 136 -11.70 15.82 -3.69
C LYS A 136 -10.53 16.28 -2.83
N VAL A 137 -9.96 15.37 -2.05
CA VAL A 137 -8.78 15.64 -1.22
C VAL A 137 -7.47 15.12 -1.84
N ILE A 138 -6.35 15.73 -1.46
CA ILE A 138 -5.01 15.19 -1.61
C ILE A 138 -4.67 14.51 -0.29
N GLN A 139 -4.46 13.20 -0.33
CA GLN A 139 -4.02 12.40 0.81
C GLN A 139 -2.53 12.12 0.67
N ARG A 140 -1.78 12.32 1.75
CA ARG A 140 -0.35 11.99 1.81
C ARG A 140 0.00 11.34 3.14
N GLU A 141 0.88 10.36 3.05
CA GLU A 141 1.51 9.66 4.16
C GLU A 141 2.99 9.50 3.81
N LEU A 142 3.86 9.75 4.80
CA LEU A 142 5.29 9.55 4.70
C LEU A 142 5.66 8.19 5.32
N LEU A 143 6.46 7.43 4.59
CA LEU A 143 7.05 6.17 5.02
C LEU A 143 8.57 6.30 4.97
N LEU A 144 9.23 5.98 6.08
CA LEU A 144 10.65 5.66 6.14
C LEU A 144 10.76 4.17 6.44
N ILE A 145 11.44 3.41 5.59
CA ILE A 145 11.55 1.97 5.74
C ILE A 145 12.99 1.52 5.56
N LYS A 146 13.49 0.75 6.52
CA LYS A 146 14.79 0.09 6.47
C LYS A 146 14.60 -1.35 6.02
N VAL A 147 15.31 -1.74 4.97
CA VAL A 147 15.15 -3.04 4.29
C VAL A 147 16.51 -3.72 4.20
N SER A 148 16.55 -5.01 4.48
CA SER A 148 17.74 -5.84 4.31
C SER A 148 18.06 -6.04 2.83
N ILE A 149 19.36 -6.03 2.48
CA ILE A 149 19.87 -6.45 1.17
C ILE A 149 20.54 -7.83 1.21
N LEU A 150 20.74 -8.41 2.40
CA LEU A 150 21.29 -9.76 2.59
C LEU A 150 20.33 -10.88 2.14
N GLY A 151 19.07 -10.55 1.89
CA GLY A 151 18.04 -11.50 1.46
C GLY A 151 17.20 -12.09 2.60
N PRO A 152 16.11 -12.80 2.25
CA PRO A 152 15.14 -13.29 3.23
C PRO A 152 15.67 -14.36 4.19
N GLU A 153 16.63 -15.18 3.74
CA GLU A 153 17.26 -16.24 4.57
C GLU A 153 17.93 -15.64 5.81
N HIS A 154 18.73 -14.58 5.62
CA HIS A 154 19.42 -13.90 6.70
C HIS A 154 18.46 -13.24 7.70
N VAL A 155 17.35 -12.68 7.21
CA VAL A 155 16.34 -12.05 8.06
C VAL A 155 15.58 -13.11 8.88
N ARG A 156 15.25 -14.26 8.28
CA ARG A 156 14.64 -15.40 9.00
C ARG A 156 15.58 -15.94 10.08
N ALA A 157 16.85 -16.13 9.78
CA ALA A 157 17.85 -16.55 10.76
C ALA A 157 17.95 -15.56 11.94
N GLN A 158 17.96 -14.26 11.65
CA GLN A 158 18.03 -13.21 12.68
C GLN A 158 16.74 -13.16 13.54
N MET A 159 15.56 -13.35 12.93
CA MET A 159 14.29 -13.43 13.67
C MET A 159 14.19 -14.71 14.51
N ASN A 160 14.62 -15.86 13.97
CA ASN A 160 14.59 -17.15 14.66
C ASN A 160 15.55 -17.18 15.86
N SER A 161 16.72 -16.52 15.76
CA SER A 161 17.68 -16.41 16.87
C SER A 161 17.14 -15.64 18.09
N ARG A 162 16.04 -14.89 17.95
CA ARG A 162 15.37 -14.17 19.05
C ARG A 162 14.32 -15.01 19.79
N SER A 163 13.97 -16.19 19.29
CA SER A 163 13.04 -17.12 19.96
C SER A 163 13.82 -18.22 20.69
N PRO A 164 13.72 -18.32 22.04
CA PRO A 164 14.53 -19.27 22.82
C PRO A 164 14.15 -20.76 22.65
N ASN A 165 13.13 -21.08 21.85
CA ASN A 165 12.68 -22.45 21.60
C ASN A 165 12.83 -22.82 20.13
N TRP A 166 14.03 -23.23 19.69
CA TRP A 166 14.20 -23.81 18.35
C TRP A 166 15.41 -24.75 18.23
N GLN A 167 15.45 -25.80 19.05
CA GLN A 167 16.44 -26.88 18.86
C GLN A 167 16.08 -27.87 17.73
N LEU A 168 15.01 -27.67 16.96
CA LEU A 168 14.54 -28.68 16.01
C LEU A 168 13.86 -28.06 14.78
N VAL A 169 14.61 -27.39 13.91
CA VAL A 169 14.54 -27.54 12.44
C VAL A 169 15.76 -26.82 11.87
N GLN A 170 16.74 -27.56 11.35
CA GLN A 170 17.56 -27.14 10.20
C GLN A 170 18.46 -28.30 9.77
N GLU A 171 17.94 -29.12 8.87
CA GLU A 171 18.72 -30.05 8.06
C GLU A 171 18.23 -29.92 6.60
N GLU A 172 18.18 -28.70 6.08
CA GLU A 172 18.03 -28.45 4.65
C GLU A 172 19.03 -27.36 4.22
N ALA A 173 20.18 -27.85 3.75
CA ALA A 173 21.13 -27.20 2.84
C ALA A 173 21.37 -25.69 3.01
N GLU A 174 22.17 -25.31 4.01
CA GLU A 174 23.03 -24.13 3.88
C GLU A 174 24.10 -24.47 2.83
N GLU A 175 23.81 -24.22 1.54
CA GLU A 175 24.91 -24.10 0.58
C GLU A 175 25.78 -22.94 1.04
N GLU A 176 27.02 -23.22 1.48
CA GLU A 176 27.99 -22.19 1.84
C GLU A 176 28.18 -21.21 0.67
N MET A 177 27.48 -20.08 0.74
CA MET A 177 27.55 -19.07 -0.29
C MET A 177 28.92 -18.41 -0.22
N THR A 178 29.69 -18.53 -1.30
CA THR A 178 31.00 -17.85 -1.37
C THR A 178 30.81 -16.33 -1.14
N PRO A 179 31.77 -15.64 -0.50
CA PRO A 179 31.67 -14.20 -0.25
C PRO A 179 31.38 -13.37 -1.52
N SER A 180 31.92 -13.80 -2.65
CA SER A 180 31.69 -13.19 -3.96
C SER A 180 30.24 -13.36 -4.45
N ASN A 181 29.64 -14.54 -4.24
CA ASN A 181 28.23 -14.77 -4.59
C ASN A 181 27.30 -13.98 -3.68
N ALA A 182 27.60 -13.93 -2.38
CA ALA A 182 26.86 -13.11 -1.42
C ALA A 182 26.88 -11.64 -1.83
N LEU A 183 28.04 -11.09 -2.18
CA LEU A 183 28.18 -9.70 -2.62
C LEU A 183 27.40 -9.41 -3.93
N ARG A 184 27.34 -10.37 -4.85
CA ARG A 184 26.54 -10.22 -6.09
C ARG A 184 25.05 -10.22 -5.79
N GLN A 185 24.60 -11.09 -4.88
CA GLN A 185 23.22 -11.16 -4.47
C GLN A 185 22.78 -9.88 -3.74
N THR A 186 23.61 -9.34 -2.84
CA THR A 186 23.32 -8.08 -2.16
C THR A 186 23.21 -6.92 -3.14
N HIS A 187 24.11 -6.83 -4.12
CA HIS A 187 24.02 -5.84 -5.20
C HIS A 187 22.76 -6.01 -6.05
N ALA A 188 22.35 -7.24 -6.35
CA ALA A 188 21.12 -7.51 -7.10
C ALA A 188 19.88 -7.03 -6.32
N HIS A 189 19.79 -7.35 -5.02
CA HIS A 189 18.70 -6.88 -4.16
C HIS A 189 18.67 -5.35 -4.06
N LEU A 190 19.84 -4.72 -3.86
CA LEU A 190 19.96 -3.27 -3.83
C LEU A 190 19.47 -2.63 -5.12
N LYS A 191 19.82 -3.20 -6.28
CA LYS A 191 19.35 -2.72 -7.59
C LYS A 191 17.83 -2.83 -7.70
N SER A 192 17.26 -4.00 -7.38
CA SER A 192 15.81 -4.22 -7.42
C SER A 192 15.05 -3.27 -6.50
N LEU A 193 15.52 -3.08 -5.27
CA LEU A 193 14.90 -2.15 -4.32
C LEU A 193 15.00 -0.71 -4.79
N THR A 194 16.12 -0.32 -5.40
CA THR A 194 16.30 1.02 -5.98
C THR A 194 15.34 1.26 -7.14
N GLU A 195 15.16 0.27 -8.02
CA GLU A 195 14.22 0.34 -9.15
C GLU A 195 12.76 0.42 -8.66
N LEU A 196 12.36 -0.43 -7.71
CA LEU A 196 11.04 -0.39 -7.08
C LEU A 196 10.79 0.98 -6.43
N THR A 197 11.77 1.51 -5.71
CA THR A 197 11.68 2.83 -5.08
C THR A 197 11.43 3.92 -6.12
N LYS A 198 12.13 3.90 -7.26
CA LYS A 198 11.93 4.85 -8.36
C LYS A 198 10.53 4.76 -8.97
N LEU A 199 10.00 3.56 -9.19
CA LEU A 199 8.63 3.35 -9.70
C LEU A 199 7.56 3.92 -8.76
N PHE A 200 7.81 3.90 -7.46
CA PHE A 200 6.95 4.51 -6.45
C PHE A 200 7.21 5.99 -6.22
N GLN A 201 8.16 6.60 -6.95
CA GLN A 201 8.59 8.00 -6.79
C GLN A 201 9.14 8.27 -5.37
N GLY A 202 9.72 7.25 -4.74
CA GLY A 202 10.46 7.38 -3.48
C GLY A 202 11.93 7.73 -3.69
N LYS A 203 12.68 7.78 -2.60
CA LYS A 203 14.11 8.07 -2.57
C LYS A 203 14.83 7.08 -1.67
N VAL A 204 16.00 6.61 -2.10
CA VAL A 204 16.92 5.90 -1.19
C VAL A 204 17.72 6.97 -0.46
N VAL A 205 17.56 7.04 0.87
CA VAL A 205 18.16 8.08 1.70
C VAL A 205 19.46 7.63 2.38
N ASP A 206 19.61 6.31 2.60
CA ASP A 206 20.82 5.72 3.16
C ASP A 206 21.08 4.34 2.54
N VAL A 207 22.36 4.01 2.38
CA VAL A 207 22.84 2.71 1.89
C VAL A 207 23.99 2.25 2.78
N SER A 208 23.77 1.11 3.42
CA SER A 208 24.75 0.41 4.26
C SER A 208 25.14 -0.93 3.62
N GLY A 209 26.10 -1.65 4.22
CA GLY A 209 26.60 -2.92 3.68
C GLY A 209 25.59 -4.08 3.71
N ASP A 210 24.60 -3.99 4.61
CA ASP A 210 23.61 -5.03 4.88
C ASP A 210 22.16 -4.56 4.74
N CYS A 211 21.92 -3.25 4.68
CA CYS A 211 20.59 -2.66 4.57
C CYS A 211 20.57 -1.34 3.79
N ILE A 212 19.37 -0.90 3.42
CA ILE A 212 19.11 0.42 2.84
C ILE A 212 17.94 1.07 3.57
N VAL A 213 17.89 2.41 3.54
CA VAL A 213 16.74 3.18 4.03
C VAL A 213 16.08 3.88 2.86
N ILE A 214 14.77 3.71 2.74
CA ILE A 214 13.94 4.28 1.68
C ILE A 214 12.92 5.23 2.29
N GLU A 215 12.78 6.40 1.68
CA GLU A 215 11.73 7.38 1.92
C GLU A 215 10.67 7.30 0.80
N LEU A 216 9.40 7.29 1.17
CA LEU A 216 8.27 7.33 0.24
C LEU A 216 7.17 8.26 0.76
N SER A 217 6.67 9.17 -0.08
CA SER A 217 5.51 10.02 0.21
C SER A 217 4.40 9.77 -0.81
N ALA A 218 3.31 9.12 -0.39
CA ALA A 218 2.22 8.71 -1.28
C ALA A 218 0.87 8.68 -0.57
N LYS A 219 -0.21 8.34 -1.30
CA LYS A 219 -1.50 8.02 -0.67
C LYS A 219 -1.37 6.72 0.15
N PRO A 220 -2.13 6.53 1.24
CA PRO A 220 -2.01 5.35 2.11
C PRO A 220 -2.04 4.01 1.36
N ASP A 221 -2.97 3.83 0.42
CA ASP A 221 -3.08 2.57 -0.35
C ASP A 221 -1.82 2.27 -1.19
N ARG A 222 -1.17 3.33 -1.70
CA ARG A 222 0.07 3.21 -2.47
C ARG A 222 1.26 2.90 -1.56
N VAL A 223 1.29 3.47 -0.35
CA VAL A 223 2.27 3.10 0.69
C VAL A 223 2.10 1.64 1.09
N ASP A 224 0.88 1.18 1.34
CA ASP A 224 0.59 -0.21 1.69
C ASP A 224 1.01 -1.19 0.58
N SER A 225 0.79 -0.81 -0.68
CA SER A 225 1.24 -1.59 -1.85
C SER A 225 2.76 -1.66 -1.93
N PHE A 226 3.46 -0.56 -1.65
CA PHE A 226 4.92 -0.54 -1.61
C PHE A 226 5.48 -1.46 -0.53
N ILE A 227 4.93 -1.39 0.68
CA ILE A 227 5.34 -2.25 1.81
C ILE A 227 5.16 -3.73 1.43
N LYS A 228 4.06 -4.10 0.78
CA LYS A 228 3.82 -5.49 0.33
C LYS A 228 4.87 -5.97 -0.68
N LEU A 229 5.31 -5.12 -1.60
CA LEU A 229 6.32 -5.46 -2.62
C LEU A 229 7.74 -5.56 -2.02
N VAL A 230 8.02 -4.78 -0.98
CA VAL A 230 9.34 -4.75 -0.32
C VAL A 230 9.45 -5.82 0.78
N LYS A 231 8.32 -6.27 1.33
CA LYS A 231 8.26 -7.30 2.39
C LYS A 231 9.11 -8.56 2.12
N PRO A 232 9.19 -9.13 0.90
CA PRO A 232 10.00 -10.31 0.62
C PRO A 232 11.51 -10.12 0.81
N PHE A 233 12.02 -8.89 0.71
CA PHE A 233 13.45 -8.59 0.94
C PHE A 233 13.79 -8.61 2.44
N GLY A 234 12.79 -8.47 3.30
CA GLY A 234 12.94 -8.41 4.75
C GLY A 234 13.01 -6.97 5.25
N ILE A 235 11.90 -6.52 5.83
CA ILE A 235 11.80 -5.20 6.46
C ILE A 235 12.41 -5.30 7.87
N LEU A 236 13.43 -4.51 8.13
CA LEU A 236 14.10 -4.45 9.43
C LEU A 236 13.36 -3.47 10.37
N GLU A 237 12.93 -2.34 9.83
CA GLU A 237 12.27 -1.26 10.56
C GLU A 237 11.38 -0.44 9.63
N ALA A 238 10.25 0.08 10.12
CA ALA A 238 9.41 1.00 9.37
C ALA A 238 8.81 2.06 10.29
N ALA A 239 8.85 3.31 9.86
CA ALA A 239 8.20 4.45 10.49
C ALA A 239 7.21 5.09 9.50
N ARG A 240 5.95 5.25 9.93
CA ARG A 240 4.86 5.82 9.14
C ARG A 240 4.30 7.06 9.85
N SER A 241 4.10 8.15 9.13
CA SER A 241 3.58 9.40 9.71
C SER A 241 2.08 9.39 10.03
N GLY A 242 1.33 8.45 9.45
CA GLY A 242 -0.13 8.52 9.34
C GLY A 242 -0.58 9.43 8.18
N MET A 243 -1.90 9.47 7.93
CA MET A 243 -2.46 10.19 6.79
C MET A 243 -2.73 11.65 7.11
N MET A 244 -2.16 12.54 6.30
CA MET A 244 -2.53 13.94 6.19
C MET A 244 -3.46 14.15 4.98
N ALA A 245 -4.38 15.10 5.09
CA ALA A 245 -5.28 15.46 4.01
C ALA A 245 -5.38 16.97 3.82
N MET A 246 -5.43 17.39 2.56
CA MET A 246 -5.72 18.76 2.15
C MET A 246 -6.83 18.76 1.09
N PRO A 247 -7.85 19.62 1.19
CA PRO A 247 -8.87 19.76 0.16
C PRO A 247 -8.25 20.35 -1.11
N ARG A 248 -8.70 19.88 -2.28
CA ARG A 248 -8.36 20.50 -3.56
C ARG A 248 -9.36 21.57 -3.88
N SER A 249 -8.88 22.67 -4.45
CA SER A 249 -9.76 23.61 -5.12
C SER A 249 -10.33 22.96 -6.37
N PRO A 250 -11.67 22.93 -6.56
CA PRO A 250 -12.25 22.51 -7.82
C PRO A 250 -11.80 23.48 -8.92
N ILE A 251 -11.36 22.93 -10.05
CA ILE A 251 -11.16 23.71 -11.26
C ILE A 251 -12.49 23.62 -12.01
N TYR A 252 -13.18 24.74 -12.14
CA TYR A 252 -14.36 24.85 -12.99
C TYR A 252 -13.86 25.23 -14.38
N ASP A 253 -14.15 24.40 -15.39
CA ASP A 253 -14.00 24.85 -16.76
C ASP A 253 -15.08 25.90 -17.02
N ARG A 254 -14.66 27.07 -17.51
CA ARG A 254 -15.56 28.21 -17.72
C ARG A 254 -16.68 27.90 -18.74
N HIS A 255 -16.56 26.80 -19.48
CA HIS A 255 -17.51 26.30 -20.46
C HIS A 255 -18.51 25.26 -19.91
N ASP A 256 -18.25 24.65 -18.76
CA ASP A 256 -19.18 23.66 -18.16
C ASP A 256 -20.40 24.33 -17.49
N ASN A 257 -20.30 25.62 -17.17
CA ASN A 257 -21.36 26.38 -16.49
C ASN A 257 -22.55 26.79 -17.38
N GLU A 258 -22.50 26.56 -18.70
CA GLU A 258 -23.62 26.91 -19.59
C GLU A 258 -24.69 25.81 -19.66
N MET A 259 -24.50 24.65 -19.01
CA MET A 259 -25.42 23.51 -19.12
C MET A 259 -26.20 23.15 -17.84
N GLU A 260 -26.02 23.87 -16.73
CA GLU A 260 -26.88 23.73 -15.55
C GLU A 260 -27.69 25.01 -15.33
N GLU A 261 -28.74 25.20 -16.15
CA GLU A 261 -29.87 26.01 -15.69
C GLU A 261 -30.53 25.28 -14.52
N PRO A 262 -30.90 25.98 -13.43
CA PRO A 262 -31.70 25.38 -12.38
C PRO A 262 -33.05 25.01 -12.99
N GLN A 263 -33.33 23.71 -13.11
CA GLN A 263 -34.69 23.24 -13.39
C GLN A 263 -35.58 23.70 -12.24
N ASP A 264 -36.38 24.72 -12.51
CA ASP A 264 -37.45 25.20 -11.65
C ASP A 264 -38.47 24.05 -11.50
N GLU A 265 -38.33 23.24 -10.44
CA GLU A 265 -39.38 22.33 -9.99
C GLU A 265 -40.55 23.16 -9.46
N GLY A 266 -41.39 23.68 -10.38
CA GLY A 266 -42.30 24.76 -9.98
C GLY A 266 -43.45 25.15 -10.90
N SER A 267 -43.90 24.35 -11.88
CA SER A 267 -45.30 24.50 -12.36
C SER A 267 -45.81 23.25 -13.05
N GLY A 268 -46.76 22.56 -12.41
CA GLY A 268 -47.63 21.62 -13.10
C GLY A 268 -48.41 22.36 -14.18
N VAL A 269 -48.13 22.04 -15.44
CA VAL A 269 -48.90 22.56 -16.57
C VAL A 269 -50.28 21.91 -16.52
N ASP A 270 -51.31 22.70 -16.24
CA ASP A 270 -52.71 22.26 -16.23
C ASP A 270 -53.15 21.87 -17.65
N ALA A 271 -53.42 20.58 -17.85
CA ALA A 271 -53.79 20.00 -19.14
C ALA A 271 -55.14 20.49 -19.69
N SER A 272 -55.88 21.32 -18.95
CA SER A 272 -57.12 21.97 -19.40
C SER A 272 -56.92 23.20 -20.29
N LEU A 273 -55.69 23.70 -20.45
CA LEU A 273 -55.35 24.87 -21.28
C LEU A 273 -54.84 24.54 -22.70
N LEU A 274 -54.82 23.27 -23.09
CA LEU A 274 -54.44 22.90 -24.47
C LEU A 274 -55.66 23.00 -25.40
N PRO A 275 -55.55 23.69 -26.55
CA PRO A 275 -56.63 23.72 -27.54
C PRO A 275 -56.79 22.32 -28.17
N PRO A 276 -58.03 21.87 -28.41
CA PRO A 276 -58.27 20.57 -29.02
C PRO A 276 -57.77 20.57 -30.47
N GLY A 277 -56.85 19.65 -30.76
CA GLY A 277 -56.39 19.28 -32.11
C GLY A 277 -56.68 17.82 -32.37
#